data_AF-A0A2V2MNN9-F1
#
_entry.id   AF-A0A2V2MNN9-F1
#
_cell.length_a   1.000
_cell.length_b   1.000
_cell.length_c   1.000
_cell.angle_alpha   90.00
_cell.angle_beta   90.00
_cell.angle_gamma   90.00
#
_symmetry.space_group_name_H-M   'P 1'
#
loop_
_entity.id
_entity.type
_entity.pdbx_description
1 polymer ?
#
loop_
_entity_poly.entity_id
_entity_poly.type
_entity_poly.pdbx_seq_one_letter_code
_entity_poly.pdbx_strand_id
1 'polypeptide(L)'
;MFGMMGPWGGGYGFPFFGMGMMFFWFLIFIIIGYIVFQDANKRGMHGLLWWILIVIPMIGVFALFLYLILREIGEHKVISEPNSALDILKERYAKGEITTEEFQVMKGELEK
;
A
#
# COMPACT_ATOMS: atom_id res chain seq x y z
N MET A 1 -11.03 -36.18 -24.89
CA MET A 1 -10.79 -36.54 -23.48
C MET A 1 -10.65 -35.24 -22.70
N PHE A 2 -11.73 -34.81 -22.05
CA PHE A 2 -11.79 -33.60 -21.22
C PHE A 2 -11.10 -33.89 -19.89
N GLY A 3 -9.92 -33.29 -19.68
CA GLY A 3 -9.23 -33.31 -18.40
C GLY A 3 -9.89 -32.33 -17.45
N MET A 4 -10.45 -32.86 -16.36
CA MET A 4 -11.06 -32.12 -15.27
C MET A 4 -10.05 -31.14 -14.64
N MET A 5 -10.13 -29.86 -14.98
CA MET A 5 -9.61 -28.79 -14.12
C MET A 5 -10.52 -28.73 -12.90
N GLY A 6 -10.08 -29.32 -11.79
CA GLY A 6 -10.71 -29.08 -10.48
C GLY A 6 -10.63 -27.59 -10.13
N PRO A 7 -11.57 -27.05 -9.33
CA PRO A 7 -11.62 -25.62 -8.98
C PRO A 7 -10.46 -25.16 -8.07
N TRP A 8 -9.46 -26.03 -7.87
CA TRP A 8 -8.27 -25.82 -7.07
C TRP A 8 -7.04 -25.82 -7.98
N GLY A 9 -7.01 -24.90 -8.93
CA GLY A 9 -5.87 -24.65 -9.80
C GLY A 9 -5.13 -23.39 -9.35
N GLY A 10 -4.00 -23.54 -8.67
CA GLY A 10 -3.00 -22.47 -8.57
C GLY A 10 -2.30 -22.32 -7.21
N GLY A 11 -1.07 -22.81 -7.14
CA GLY A 11 -0.02 -22.20 -6.31
C GLY A 11 0.14 -22.75 -4.89
N TYR A 12 1.39 -23.02 -4.52
CA TYR A 12 1.84 -23.35 -3.17
C TYR A 12 1.65 -22.17 -2.20
N GLY A 13 0.40 -21.90 -1.79
CA GLY A 13 0.06 -21.01 -0.69
C GLY A 13 -0.96 -21.71 0.19
N PHE A 14 -0.68 -21.84 1.49
CA PHE A 14 -1.58 -22.49 2.43
C PHE A 14 -3.04 -21.99 2.23
N PRO A 15 -4.04 -22.90 2.09
CA PRO A 15 -5.43 -22.54 1.76
C PRO A 15 -6.18 -21.81 2.89
N PHE A 16 -5.47 -21.36 3.93
CA PHE A 16 -5.98 -20.67 5.11
C PHE A 16 -5.59 -19.17 5.15
N PHE A 17 -5.17 -18.58 4.02
CA PHE A 17 -4.69 -17.19 3.96
C PHE A 17 -5.45 -16.35 2.92
N GLY A 18 -6.78 -16.45 2.87
CA GLY A 18 -7.59 -15.46 2.16
C GLY A 18 -7.66 -14.13 2.93
N MET A 19 -7.93 -13.01 2.26
CA MET A 19 -8.07 -11.68 2.91
C MET A 19 -9.10 -11.68 4.07
N GLY A 20 -10.17 -12.48 3.97
CA GLY A 20 -11.15 -12.65 5.06
C GLY A 20 -10.58 -13.31 6.32
N MET A 21 -9.56 -14.15 6.18
CA MET A 21 -8.91 -14.83 7.31
C MET A 21 -7.98 -13.91 8.09
N MET A 22 -7.46 -12.84 7.47
CA MET A 22 -6.65 -11.83 8.16
C MET A 22 -7.48 -11.05 9.19
N PHE A 23 -8.72 -10.68 8.86
CA PHE A 23 -9.62 -10.03 9.82
C PHE A 23 -9.95 -10.94 11.00
N PHE A 24 -10.18 -12.23 10.74
CA PHE A 24 -10.41 -13.22 11.78
C PHE A 24 -9.19 -13.36 12.72
N TRP A 25 -7.98 -13.44 12.14
CA TRP A 25 -6.73 -13.47 12.91
C TRP A 25 -6.51 -12.20 13.74
N PHE A 26 -6.87 -11.03 13.20
CA PHE A 26 -6.79 -9.75 13.92
C PHE A 26 -7.70 -9.74 15.15
N LEU A 27 -8.94 -10.23 15.02
CA LEU A 27 -9.86 -10.38 16.15
C LEU A 27 -9.32 -11.35 17.20
N ILE A 28 -8.74 -12.48 16.78
CA ILE A 28 -8.08 -13.43 17.69
C ILE A 28 -6.96 -12.75 18.47
N PHE A 29 -6.08 -12.00 17.81
CA PHE A 29 -4.99 -11.30 18.47
C PHE A 29 -5.48 -10.25 19.47
N ILE A 30 -6.54 -9.51 19.15
CA ILE A 30 -7.15 -8.56 20.07
C ILE A 30 -7.69 -9.29 21.31
N ILE A 31 -8.39 -10.40 21.13
CA ILE A 31 -8.94 -11.20 22.23
C ILE A 31 -7.79 -11.74 23.10
N ILE A 32 -6.74 -12.29 22.50
CA ILE A 32 -5.55 -12.77 23.22
C ILE A 32 -4.90 -11.62 23.98
N GLY A 33 -4.67 -10.48 23.34
CA GLY A 33 -4.09 -9.30 23.98
C GLY A 33 -4.91 -8.85 25.19
N TYR A 34 -6.24 -8.84 25.07
CA TYR A 34 -7.14 -8.51 26.18
C TYR A 34 -7.04 -9.53 27.33
N ILE A 35 -7.00 -10.83 27.03
CA ILE A 35 -6.84 -11.89 28.04
C ILE A 35 -5.49 -11.74 28.75
N VAL A 36 -4.40 -11.52 28.00
CA VAL A 36 -3.05 -11.33 28.55
C VAL A 36 -2.99 -10.10 29.44
N PHE A 37 -3.63 -9.00 29.04
CA PHE A 37 -3.74 -7.79 29.86
C PHE A 37 -4.45 -8.08 31.20
N GLN A 38 -5.58 -8.79 31.16
CA GLN A 38 -6.29 -9.18 32.37
C GLN A 38 -5.47 -10.12 33.25
N ASP A 39 -4.84 -11.14 32.67
CA ASP A 39 -4.03 -12.12 33.40
C ASP A 39 -2.83 -11.46 34.08
N ALA A 40 -2.13 -10.56 33.37
CA ALA A 40 -1.00 -9.82 33.91
C ALA A 40 -1.44 -8.91 35.09
N ASN A 41 -2.57 -8.20 34.97
CA ASN A 41 -3.10 -7.40 36.07
C ASN A 41 -3.52 -8.26 37.28
N LYS A 42 -4.10 -9.44 37.04
CA LYS A 42 -4.46 -10.39 38.12
C LYS A 42 -3.24 -10.93 38.85
N ARG A 43 -2.11 -11.08 38.15
CA ARG A 43 -0.81 -11.47 38.74
C ARG A 43 -0.09 -10.31 39.46
N GLY A 44 -0.69 -9.12 39.54
CA GLY A 44 -0.06 -7.93 40.12
C GLY A 44 1.11 -7.39 39.29
N MET A 45 1.22 -7.83 38.02
CA MET A 45 2.21 -7.33 37.07
C MET A 45 1.63 -6.13 36.33
N HIS A 46 2.48 -5.25 35.79
CA HIS A 46 2.02 -4.14 34.95
C HIS A 46 1.42 -4.67 33.64
N GLY A 47 0.09 -4.83 33.58
CA GLY A 47 -0.59 -5.44 32.44
C GLY A 47 -0.37 -4.72 31.11
N LEU A 48 -0.14 -3.40 31.15
CA LEU A 48 0.21 -2.62 29.95
C LEU A 48 1.54 -3.07 29.31
N LEU A 49 2.54 -3.46 30.12
CA LEU A 49 3.82 -3.94 29.60
C LEU A 49 3.70 -5.30 28.91
N TRP A 50 2.76 -6.14 29.35
CA TRP A 50 2.50 -7.42 28.70
C TRP A 50 1.62 -7.26 27.46
N TRP A 51 0.68 -6.32 27.50
CA TRP A 51 -0.17 -5.99 26.36
C TRP A 51 0.65 -5.42 25.20
N ILE A 52 1.60 -4.51 25.47
CA ILE A 52 2.41 -3.89 24.41
C ILE A 52 3.29 -4.90 23.67
N LEU A 53 3.77 -5.96 24.34
CA LEU A 53 4.53 -7.04 23.68
C LEU A 53 3.70 -7.79 22.62
N ILE A 54 2.39 -7.90 22.83
CA ILE A 54 1.47 -8.50 21.86
C ILE A 54 1.17 -7.53 20.70
N VAL A 55 1.11 -6.23 20.98
CA VAL A 55 0.70 -5.19 20.02
C VAL A 55 1.84 -4.71 19.12
N ILE A 56 3.07 -4.62 19.63
CA ILE A 56 4.27 -4.22 18.87
C ILE A 56 4.42 -4.97 17.54
N PRO A 57 4.41 -6.32 17.50
CA PRO A 57 4.56 -7.04 16.24
C PRO A 57 3.42 -6.74 15.26
N MET A 58 2.21 -6.48 15.78
CA MET A 58 1.04 -6.13 14.97
C MET A 58 1.21 -4.77 14.28
N ILE A 59 1.72 -3.77 15.01
CA ILE A 59 2.06 -2.45 14.47
C ILE A 59 3.19 -2.60 13.43
N GLY A 60 4.19 -3.45 13.69
CA GLY A 60 5.29 -3.70 12.77
C GLY A 60 4.83 -4.26 11.41
N VAL A 61 3.93 -5.24 11.43
CA VAL A 61 3.34 -5.80 10.19
C VAL A 61 2.53 -4.74 9.45
N PHE A 62 1.74 -3.93 10.15
CA PHE A 62 0.96 -2.86 9.55
C PHE A 62 1.85 -1.76 8.93
N ALA A 63 2.91 -1.36 9.63
CA ALA A 63 3.89 -0.39 9.13
C ALA A 63 4.65 -0.92 7.90
N LEU A 64 5.01 -2.22 7.89
CA LEU A 64 5.61 -2.87 6.73
C LEU A 64 4.64 -2.88 5.54
N PHE A 65 3.38 -3.20 5.76
CA PHE A 65 2.35 -3.17 4.73
C PHE A 65 2.18 -1.76 4.14
N LEU A 66 2.08 -0.73 5.00
CA LEU A 66 2.06 0.66 4.57
C LEU A 66 3.33 1.05 3.81
N TYR A 67 4.50 0.63 4.28
CA TYR A 67 5.77 0.90 3.61
C TYR A 67 5.80 0.30 2.20
N LEU A 68 5.30 -0.93 2.02
CA LEU A 68 5.22 -1.57 0.71
C LEU A 68 4.28 -0.80 -0.24
N ILE A 69 3.11 -0.36 0.25
CA ILE A 69 2.18 0.45 -0.54
C ILE A 69 2.82 1.80 -0.93
N LEU A 70 3.41 2.50 0.03
CA LEU A 70 4.06 3.78 -0.23
C LEU A 70 5.26 3.64 -1.17
N ARG A 71 5.99 2.53 -1.08
CA ARG A 71 7.10 2.24 -1.98
C ARG A 71 6.61 2.06 -3.42
N GLU A 72 5.52 1.33 -3.62
CA GLU A 72 4.97 1.07 -4.96
C GLU A 72 4.37 2.34 -5.59
N ILE A 73 3.76 3.21 -4.78
CA ILE A 73 3.29 4.55 -5.22
C ILE A 73 4.48 5.48 -5.53
N GLY A 74 5.57 5.38 -4.75
CA GLY A 74 6.77 6.21 -4.91
C GLY A 74 7.59 5.91 -6.17
N GLU A 75 7.51 4.69 -6.70
CA GLU A 75 8.23 4.30 -7.93
C GLU A 75 7.43 4.57 -9.23
N HIS A 76 6.15 4.93 -9.15
CA HIS A 76 5.37 5.40 -10.31
C HIS A 76 5.55 6.91 -10.59
N LYS A 77 6.76 7.43 -10.39
CA LYS A 77 7.26 8.61 -11.11
C LYS A 77 8.04 8.23 -12.36
N VAL A 78 7.76 7.05 -12.94
CA VAL A 78 8.14 6.74 -14.32
C VAL A 78 7.15 7.44 -15.24
N ILE A 79 7.53 8.67 -15.60
CA ILE A 79 7.28 9.37 -16.86
C ILE A 79 6.35 8.57 -17.78
N SER A 80 5.06 8.69 -17.53
CA SER A 80 4.02 8.23 -18.42
C SER A 80 3.11 9.44 -18.61
N GLU A 81 2.98 9.84 -19.88
CA GLU A 81 1.90 10.67 -20.44
C GLU A 81 2.09 12.21 -20.58
N PRO A 82 1.49 12.79 -21.64
CA PRO A 82 1.73 14.10 -22.29
C PRO A 82 1.81 15.34 -21.41
N ASN A 83 1.37 15.26 -20.15
CA ASN A 83 1.53 16.34 -19.19
C ASN A 83 3.01 16.71 -19.02
N SER A 84 3.96 15.78 -19.16
CA SER A 84 5.39 16.14 -19.11
C SER A 84 5.81 17.06 -20.26
N ALA A 85 5.34 16.82 -21.50
CA ALA A 85 5.70 17.66 -22.64
C ALA A 85 5.05 19.04 -22.53
N LEU A 86 3.77 19.09 -22.15
CA LEU A 86 3.04 20.35 -21.91
C LEU A 86 3.62 21.12 -20.71
N ASP A 87 4.05 20.45 -19.65
CA ASP A 87 4.62 21.11 -18.47
C ASP A 87 6.03 21.64 -18.77
N ILE A 88 6.84 20.92 -19.55
CA ILE A 88 8.10 21.46 -20.09
C ILE A 88 7.83 22.69 -20.96
N LEU A 89 6.79 22.64 -21.80
CA LEU A 89 6.40 23.75 -22.67
C LEU A 89 5.98 24.99 -21.85
N LYS A 90 5.17 24.80 -20.81
CA LYS A 90 4.76 25.86 -19.87
C LYS A 90 5.95 26.45 -19.12
N GLU A 91 6.90 25.61 -18.70
CA GLU A 91 8.10 26.05 -18.00
C GLU A 91 8.95 26.98 -18.88
N ARG A 92 9.16 26.61 -20.16
CA ARG A 92 9.91 27.45 -21.11
C ARG A 92 9.21 28.76 -21.44
N TYR A 93 7.89 28.74 -21.58
CA TYR A 93 7.09 29.96 -21.75
C TYR A 93 7.19 30.87 -20.53
N ALA A 94 7.12 30.32 -19.32
CA ALA A 94 7.27 31.07 -18.07
C ALA A 94 8.68 31.66 -17.89
N LYS A 95 9.71 30.97 -18.40
CA LYS A 95 11.09 31.49 -18.46
C LYS A 95 11.29 32.55 -19.56
N GLY A 96 10.33 32.71 -20.47
CA GLY A 96 10.43 33.60 -21.63
C GLY A 96 11.38 33.08 -22.72
N GLU A 97 11.69 31.78 -22.72
CA GLU A 97 12.55 31.14 -23.73
C GLU A 97 11.81 30.92 -25.05
N ILE A 98 10.47 30.91 -25.02
CA ILE A 98 9.60 30.78 -26.18
C ILE A 98 8.54 31.86 -26.16
N THR A 99 8.11 32.27 -27.34
CA THR A 99 7.06 33.26 -27.52
C THR A 99 5.67 32.66 -27.37
N THR A 100 4.64 33.49 -27.16
CA THR A 100 3.24 33.05 -27.04
C THR A 100 2.78 32.32 -28.30
N GLU A 101 3.27 32.70 -29.47
CA GLU A 101 2.93 32.10 -30.76
C GLU A 101 3.47 30.66 -30.86
N GLU A 102 4.75 30.47 -30.54
CA GLU A 102 5.41 29.17 -30.50
C GLU A 102 4.76 28.23 -29.48
N PHE A 103 4.39 28.76 -28.30
CA PHE A 103 3.68 28.00 -27.28
C PHE A 103 2.33 27.46 -27.78
N GLN A 104 1.53 28.27 -28.47
CA GLN A 104 0.20 27.87 -28.93
C GLN A 104 0.26 26.79 -30.03
N VAL A 105 1.21 26.89 -30.95
CA VAL A 105 1.42 25.88 -32.00
C VAL A 105 1.80 24.53 -31.40
N MET A 106 2.83 24.51 -30.56
CA MET A 106 3.31 23.28 -29.92
C MET A 106 2.28 22.68 -28.96
N LYS A 107 1.51 23.51 -28.26
CA LYS A 107 0.40 23.03 -27.42
C LYS A 107 -0.67 22.32 -28.25
N GLY A 108 -1.06 22.88 -29.38
CA GLY A 108 -2.07 22.27 -30.28
C GLY A 108 -1.59 20.99 -30.95
N GLU A 109 -0.29 20.80 -31.13
CA GLU A 109 0.29 19.54 -31.61
C GLU A 109 0.34 18.46 -30.53
N LEU A 110 0.58 18.84 -29.27
CA LEU A 110 0.62 17.91 -28.13
C LEU A 110 -0.76 17.45 -27.64
N GLU A 111 -1.82 18.21 -27.97
CA GLU A 111 -3.22 17.89 -27.63
C GLU A 111 -3.96 17.12 -28.75
N LYS A 112 -3.31 16.85 -29.89
CA LYS A 112 -3.85 16.07 -31.02
C LYS A 112 -3.60 14.58 -30.89
#